data_AF-A0A534QEA8-F1
#
_entry.id   AF-A0A534QEA8-F1
#
_cell.length_a   1.000
_cell.length_b   1.000
_cell.length_c   1.000
_cell.angle_alpha   90.00
_cell.angle_beta   90.00
_cell.angle_gamma   90.00
#
_symmetry.space_group_name_H-M   'P 1'
#
loop_
_entity.id
_entity.type
_entity.pdbx_description
1 polymer ?
#
loop_
_entity_poly.entity_id
_entity_poly.type
_entity_poly.pdbx_seq_one_letter_code
_entity_poly.pdbx_strand_id
1 'polypeptide(L)'
;MRCRRAQRWMVATVDGELAPRRRRMLEGHVASCPECRRDLAGTGAVLERVAGLGMECEVPSRLEQATLRRIRLLAAAEEERTAARGWWTVFRAPALALATAAVAIAAVVLTRGAGDRLPVASRVVGQRRVAAEALARERSRMVASREGGAVRVAKNIPAEPPPELAAAPELFMELPILRNLEKLEHFEAIRTTTLDDGGAQSNG
;
A
#
# COMPACT_ATOMS: atom_id res chain seq x y z
N MET A 1 -6.95 25.90 12.88
CA MET A 1 -7.31 24.47 13.08
C MET A 1 -8.24 24.36 14.27
N ARG A 2 -9.15 23.37 14.33
CA ARG A 2 -10.01 23.12 15.51
C ARG A 2 -9.26 22.27 16.55
N CYS A 3 -9.43 22.55 17.85
CA CYS A 3 -8.73 21.87 18.94
C CYS A 3 -8.89 20.33 18.90
N ARG A 4 -10.10 19.83 18.64
CA ARG A 4 -10.37 18.38 18.50
C ARG A 4 -9.52 17.70 17.43
N ARG A 5 -9.18 18.41 16.34
CA ARG A 5 -8.29 17.88 15.29
C ARG A 5 -6.84 17.92 15.74
N ALA A 6 -6.44 18.99 16.43
CA ALA A 6 -5.12 19.10 17.02
C ALA A 6 -4.85 17.96 18.00
N GLN A 7 -5.79 17.67 18.90
CA GLN A 7 -5.70 16.57 19.87
C GLN A 7 -5.46 15.21 19.22
N ARG A 8 -6.16 14.88 18.13
CA ARG A 8 -5.88 13.66 17.37
C ARG A 8 -4.47 13.64 16.75
N TRP A 9 -3.95 14.80 16.34
CA TRP A 9 -2.61 14.90 15.78
C TRP A 9 -1.51 14.90 16.86
N MET A 10 -1.81 15.29 18.10
CA MET A 10 -0.86 15.21 19.20
C MET A 10 -0.48 13.75 19.47
N VAL A 11 -1.46 12.83 19.51
CA VAL A 11 -1.21 11.38 19.65
C VAL A 11 -0.32 10.86 18.52
N ALA A 12 -0.71 11.10 17.26
CA ALA A 12 0.10 10.69 16.11
C ALA A 12 1.50 11.37 16.04
N THR A 13 1.70 12.48 16.76
CA THR A 13 3.02 13.12 16.85
C THR A 13 3.91 12.39 17.84
N VAL A 14 3.36 11.96 18.98
CA VAL A 14 4.06 11.13 19.98
C VAL A 14 4.52 9.82 19.34
N ASP A 15 3.67 9.19 18.53
CA ASP A 15 3.98 7.93 17.85
C ASP A 15 4.92 8.09 16.64
N GLY A 16 5.29 9.32 16.28
CA GLY A 16 6.14 9.60 15.11
C GLY A 16 5.44 9.45 13.76
N GLU A 17 4.15 9.13 13.73
CA GLU A 17 3.36 8.87 12.52
C GLU A 17 2.93 10.13 11.76
N LEU A 18 3.01 11.31 12.39
CA LEU A 18 2.54 12.55 11.79
C LEU A 18 3.51 13.09 10.72
N ALA A 19 3.04 13.11 9.46
CA ALA A 19 3.79 13.64 8.31
C ALA A 19 4.30 15.10 8.53
N PRO A 20 5.48 15.48 7.99
CA PRO A 20 6.13 16.76 8.30
C PRO A 20 5.28 18.01 8.02
N ARG A 21 4.45 17.98 6.96
CA ARG A 21 3.53 19.09 6.66
C ARG A 21 2.46 19.26 7.73
N ARG A 22 1.92 18.16 8.28
CA ARG A 22 0.88 18.21 9.32
C ARG A 22 1.48 18.61 10.66
N ARG A 23 2.71 18.18 10.96
CA ARG A 23 3.46 18.58 12.15
C ARG A 23 3.59 20.10 12.25
N ARG A 24 4.04 20.76 11.17
CA ARG A 24 4.12 22.24 11.11
C ARG A 24 2.79 22.95 11.38
N MET A 25 1.67 22.40 10.89
CA MET A 25 0.35 22.97 11.15
C MET A 25 -0.11 22.74 12.60
N LEU A 26 0.26 21.62 13.21
CA LEU A 26 0.02 21.35 14.63
C LEU A 26 0.81 22.33 15.50
N GLU A 27 2.11 22.47 15.23
CA GLU A 27 3.01 23.40 15.92
C GLU A 27 2.46 24.84 15.88
N GLY A 28 2.04 25.32 14.71
CA GLY A 28 1.42 26.65 14.58
C GLY A 28 0.14 26.80 15.41
N HIS A 29 -0.68 25.76 15.52
CA HIS A 29 -1.87 25.80 16.36
C HIS A 29 -1.53 25.78 17.85
N VAL A 30 -0.63 24.91 18.29
CA VAL A 30 -0.16 24.82 19.68
C VAL A 30 0.51 26.12 20.14
N ALA A 31 1.20 26.81 19.23
CA ALA A 31 1.74 28.14 19.48
C ALA A 31 0.63 29.15 19.79
N SER A 32 -0.50 29.10 19.08
CA SER A 32 -1.63 30.03 19.26
C SER A 32 -2.65 29.63 20.35
N CYS A 33 -2.75 28.36 20.73
CA CYS A 33 -3.83 27.84 21.59
C CYS A 33 -3.29 27.39 22.95
N PRO A 34 -3.62 28.08 24.06
CA PRO A 34 -3.08 27.75 25.39
C PRO A 34 -3.61 26.42 25.94
N GLU A 35 -4.81 25.98 25.55
CA GLU A 35 -5.37 24.68 25.94
C GLU A 35 -4.57 23.52 25.32
N CYS A 36 -4.42 23.54 23.98
CA CYS A 36 -3.63 22.50 23.29
C CYS A 36 -2.16 22.50 23.74
N ARG A 37 -1.61 23.65 24.15
CA ARG A 37 -0.27 23.73 24.74
C ARG A 37 -0.19 23.01 26.09
N ARG A 38 -1.18 23.22 26.97
CA ARG A 38 -1.25 22.52 28.27
C ARG A 38 -1.43 21.01 28.08
N ASP A 39 -2.29 20.60 27.15
CA ASP A 39 -2.52 19.19 26.82
C ASP A 39 -1.23 18.51 26.34
N LEU A 40 -0.51 19.15 25.41
CA LEU A 40 0.75 18.61 24.88
C LEU A 40 1.83 18.54 25.96
N ALA A 41 1.96 19.57 26.81
CA ALA A 41 2.90 19.57 27.93
C ALA A 41 2.57 18.47 28.95
N GLY A 42 1.28 18.27 29.27
CA GLY A 42 0.84 17.18 30.14
C GLY A 42 1.16 15.80 29.57
N THR A 43 0.95 15.61 28.26
CA THR A 43 1.33 14.37 27.57
C THR A 43 2.83 14.13 27.64
N GLY A 44 3.65 15.15 27.41
CA GLY A 44 5.10 15.09 27.54
C GLY A 44 5.56 14.69 28.96
N ALA A 45 4.98 15.33 29.98
CA ALA A 45 5.29 15.01 31.38
C ALA A 45 4.93 13.56 31.77
N VAL A 46 3.85 13.00 31.22
CA VAL A 46 3.51 11.58 31.41
C VAL A 46 4.55 10.68 30.78
N LEU A 47 4.95 10.97 29.53
CA LEU A 47 5.98 10.19 28.83
C LEU A 47 7.33 10.24 29.55
N GLU A 48 7.74 11.40 30.05
CA GLU A 48 8.97 11.56 30.85
C GLU A 48 8.92 10.71 32.13
N ARG A 49 7.79 10.70 32.84
CA ARG A 49 7.63 9.85 34.03
C ARG A 49 7.68 8.37 33.69
N VAL A 50 7.01 7.95 32.61
CA VAL A 50 7.03 6.56 32.15
C VAL A 50 8.45 6.15 31.75
N ALA A 51 9.18 7.00 31.03
CA ALA A 51 10.57 6.78 30.69
C ALA A 51 11.47 6.69 31.94
N GLY A 52 11.17 7.48 32.98
CA GLY A 52 11.88 7.45 34.26
C GLY A 52 11.59 6.24 35.15
N LEU A 53 10.60 5.40 34.84
CA LEU A 53 10.29 4.20 35.64
C LEU A 53 11.36 3.10 35.56
N GLY A 54 12.43 3.30 34.79
CA GLY A 54 13.57 2.37 34.77
C GLY A 54 13.15 0.95 34.40
N MET A 55 12.17 0.80 33.50
CA MET A 55 11.80 -0.49 32.93
C MET A 55 12.88 -0.94 31.94
N GLU A 56 14.06 -1.23 32.46
CA GLU A 56 15.12 -1.93 31.74
C GLU A 56 14.74 -3.41 31.74
N CYS A 57 13.92 -3.82 30.77
CA CYS A 57 13.77 -5.22 30.45
C CYS A 57 14.99 -5.64 29.62
N GLU A 58 15.85 -6.47 30.18
CA GLU A 58 16.91 -7.12 29.40
C GLU A 58 16.27 -7.86 28.22
N VAL A 59 16.60 -7.44 27.00
CA VAL A 59 16.13 -8.11 25.79
C VAL A 59 16.88 -9.43 25.70
N PRO A 60 16.17 -10.58 25.61
CA PRO A 60 16.86 -11.86 25.46
C PRO A 60 17.75 -11.83 24.21
N SER A 61 19.02 -12.21 24.36
CA SER A 61 20.02 -12.16 23.28
C SER A 61 19.55 -12.88 21.99
N ARG A 62 18.75 -13.94 22.13
CA ARG A 62 18.13 -14.65 21.00
C ARG A 62 17.20 -13.75 20.18
N LEU A 63 16.38 -12.92 20.84
CA LEU A 63 15.45 -12.01 20.15
C LEU A 63 16.21 -10.89 19.44
N GLU A 64 17.23 -10.34 20.10
CA GLU A 64 18.12 -9.33 19.51
C GLU A 64 18.82 -9.90 18.26
N GLN A 65 19.46 -11.06 18.39
CA GLN A 65 20.15 -11.72 17.27
C GLN A 65 19.19 -12.07 16.13
N ALA A 66 17.98 -12.56 16.43
CA ALA A 66 16.97 -12.84 15.42
C ALA A 66 16.52 -11.58 14.69
N THR A 67 16.35 -10.47 15.41
CA THR A 67 15.95 -9.18 14.84
C THR A 67 17.05 -8.60 13.96
N LEU A 68 18.29 -8.57 14.44
CA LEU A 68 19.46 -8.13 13.68
C LEU A 68 19.67 -8.99 12.43
N ARG A 69 19.49 -10.31 12.53
CA ARG A 69 19.54 -11.22 11.37
C ARG A 69 18.45 -10.86 10.36
N ARG A 70 17.22 -10.59 10.79
CA ARG A 70 16.12 -10.19 9.91
C ARG A 70 16.39 -8.86 9.22
N ILE A 71 16.92 -7.88 9.94
CA ILE A 71 17.31 -6.57 9.37
C ILE A 71 18.38 -6.75 8.29
N ARG A 72 19.42 -7.55 8.54
CA ARG A 72 20.47 -7.85 7.55
C ARG A 72 19.92 -8.51 6.29
N LEU A 73 19.00 -9.47 6.43
CA LEU A 73 18.37 -10.13 5.29
C LEU A 73 17.50 -9.17 4.48
N LEU A 74 16.78 -8.26 5.14
CA LEU A 74 15.97 -7.24 4.45
C LEU A 74 16.88 -6.24 3.71
N ALA A 75 17.97 -5.80 4.33
CA ALA A 75 18.93 -4.90 3.70
C ALA A 75 19.57 -5.55 2.45
N ALA A 76 20.02 -6.81 2.56
CA ALA A 76 20.57 -7.54 1.42
C ALA A 76 19.55 -7.70 0.28
N ALA A 77 18.28 -7.97 0.60
CA ALA A 77 17.23 -8.06 -0.41
C ALA A 77 16.92 -6.71 -1.09
N GLU A 78 17.07 -5.58 -0.39
CA GLU A 78 16.95 -4.25 -0.99
C GLU A 78 18.12 -3.91 -1.90
N GLU A 79 19.34 -4.30 -1.53
CA GLU A 79 20.54 -4.18 -2.37
C GLU A 79 20.38 -4.97 -3.68
N GLU A 80 19.90 -6.21 -3.62
CA GLU A 80 19.64 -7.02 -4.83
C GLU A 80 18.59 -6.36 -5.75
N ARG A 81 17.51 -5.81 -5.18
CA ARG A 81 16.47 -5.11 -5.96
C ARG A 81 17.00 -3.84 -6.61
N THR A 82 17.83 -3.07 -5.91
CA THR A 82 18.40 -1.82 -6.45
C THR A 82 19.46 -2.12 -7.50
N ALA A 83 20.30 -3.14 -7.30
CA ALA A 83 21.27 -3.61 -8.28
C ALA A 83 20.59 -4.12 -9.57
N ALA A 84 19.55 -4.95 -9.43
CA ALA A 84 18.77 -5.42 -10.58
C ALA A 84 18.11 -4.25 -11.33
N ARG A 85 17.59 -3.26 -10.61
CA ARG A 85 16.98 -2.07 -11.24
C ARG A 85 18.00 -1.21 -11.98
N GLY A 86 19.20 -1.05 -11.43
CA GLY A 86 20.31 -0.33 -12.08
C GLY A 86 20.80 -1.03 -13.35
N TRP A 87 20.86 -2.37 -13.35
CA TRP A 87 21.26 -3.12 -14.55
C TRP A 87 20.24 -2.96 -15.69
N TRP A 88 18.95 -2.99 -15.40
CA TRP A 88 17.88 -2.80 -16.39
C TRP A 88 17.86 -1.39 -16.99
N THR A 89 18.19 -0.35 -16.23
CA THR A 89 18.28 1.02 -16.78
C THR A 89 19.48 1.18 -17.70
N VAL A 90 20.63 0.58 -17.35
CA VAL A 90 21.84 0.59 -18.19
C VAL A 90 21.59 -0.11 -19.54
N PHE A 91 20.85 -1.22 -19.57
CA PHE A 91 20.57 -1.94 -20.82
C PHE A 91 19.49 -1.29 -21.69
N ARG A 92 18.56 -0.52 -21.11
CA ARG A 92 17.51 0.17 -21.89
C ARG A 92 17.93 1.53 -22.45
N ALA A 93 18.89 2.21 -21.82
CA ALA A 93 19.42 3.47 -22.32
C ALA A 93 19.95 3.40 -23.79
N PRO A 94 20.78 2.41 -24.19
CA PRO A 94 21.25 2.33 -25.57
C PRO A 94 20.14 1.95 -26.56
N ALA A 95 19.16 1.15 -26.14
CA ALA A 95 18.03 0.77 -27.00
C ALA A 95 17.16 1.99 -27.38
N LEU A 96 16.94 2.92 -26.44
CA LEU A 96 16.23 4.17 -26.71
C LEU A 96 17.04 5.12 -27.60
N ALA A 97 18.37 5.18 -27.43
CA ALA A 97 19.24 5.95 -28.31
C ALA A 97 19.24 5.41 -29.76
N LEU A 98 19.25 4.09 -29.94
CA LEU A 98 19.16 3.48 -31.27
C LEU A 98 17.78 3.67 -31.90
N ALA A 99 16.69 3.56 -31.13
CA ALA A 99 15.34 3.80 -31.63
C ALA A 99 15.15 5.26 -32.10
N THR A 100 15.66 6.23 -31.35
CA THR A 100 15.61 7.64 -31.73
C THR A 100 16.45 7.93 -32.98
N ALA A 101 17.64 7.34 -33.09
CA ALA A 101 18.46 7.43 -34.30
C ALA A 101 17.75 6.82 -35.53
N ALA A 102 17.12 5.65 -35.39
CA ALA A 102 16.37 5.02 -36.48
C ALA A 102 15.18 5.88 -36.95
N VAL A 103 14.43 6.48 -36.03
CA VAL A 103 13.33 7.41 -36.35
C VAL A 103 13.84 8.66 -37.07
N ALA A 104 14.97 9.23 -36.62
CA ALA A 104 15.59 10.37 -37.28
C ALA A 104 16.06 10.03 -38.71
N ILE A 105 16.68 8.86 -38.91
CA ILE A 105 17.08 8.37 -40.23
C ILE A 105 15.86 8.19 -41.14
N ALA A 106 14.80 7.56 -40.65
CA ALA A 106 13.56 7.38 -41.41
C ALA A 106 12.92 8.71 -41.80
N ALA A 107 12.90 9.70 -40.90
CA ALA A 107 12.41 11.05 -41.18
C ALA A 107 13.24 11.77 -42.26
N VAL A 108 14.57 11.63 -42.22
CA VAL A 108 15.47 12.19 -43.25
C VAL A 108 15.27 11.52 -44.61
N VAL A 109 15.10 10.20 -44.65
CA VAL A 109 14.83 9.46 -45.90
C VAL A 109 13.48 9.87 -46.50
N LEU A 110 12.44 10.02 -45.67
CA LEU A 110 11.11 10.46 -46.14
C LEU A 110 11.13 11.90 -46.67
N THR A 111 11.87 12.81 -46.01
CA THR A 111 11.96 14.21 -46.45
C THR A 111 12.83 14.41 -47.68
N ARG A 112 13.90 13.61 -47.86
CA ARG A 112 14.73 13.64 -49.07
C ARG A 112 14.14 12.86 -50.25
N GLY A 113 13.41 11.79 -49.99
CA GLY A 113 12.78 10.95 -51.02
C GLY A 113 11.45 11.48 -51.58
N ALA A 114 10.92 12.56 -51.01
CA ALA A 114 9.68 13.20 -51.48
C ALA A 114 9.86 14.11 -52.72
N GLY A 115 11.08 14.26 -53.24
CA GLY A 115 11.36 15.07 -54.43
C GLY A 115 10.87 14.46 -55.76
N ASP A 116 10.70 13.13 -55.86
CA ASP A 116 10.46 12.45 -57.15
C ASP A 116 9.23 11.52 -57.17
N ARG A 117 8.26 11.69 -56.26
CA ARG A 117 7.03 10.87 -56.27
C ARG A 117 5.82 11.70 -56.65
N LEU A 118 5.42 11.51 -57.92
CA LEU A 118 4.10 11.84 -58.46
C LEU A 118 2.96 11.39 -57.52
N PRO A 119 1.85 12.15 -57.48
CA PRO A 119 0.77 11.91 -56.53
C PRO A 119 -0.03 10.66 -56.91
N VAL A 120 0.24 9.54 -56.25
CA VAL A 120 -0.67 8.39 -56.28
C VAL A 120 -1.73 8.60 -55.21
N ALA A 121 -2.93 8.96 -55.67
CA ALA A 121 -4.14 9.00 -54.87
C ALA A 121 -4.41 7.62 -54.25
N SER A 122 -4.16 7.48 -52.94
CA SER A 122 -4.55 6.29 -52.18
C SER A 122 -5.74 6.62 -51.30
N ARG A 123 -6.87 5.98 -51.64
CA ARG A 123 -8.10 5.93 -50.86
C ARG A 123 -7.80 5.39 -49.46
N VAL A 124 -7.86 6.24 -48.45
CA VAL A 124 -7.94 5.84 -47.04
C VAL A 124 -9.41 5.83 -46.63
N VAL A 125 -10.10 4.75 -46.98
CA VAL A 125 -11.39 4.36 -46.37
C VAL A 125 -11.18 2.92 -45.91
N GLY A 126 -10.94 2.71 -44.62
CA GLY A 126 -10.92 1.34 -44.07
C GLY A 126 -10.20 1.08 -42.75
N GLN A 127 -9.33 1.98 -42.27
CA GLN A 127 -8.53 1.66 -41.06
C GLN A 127 -9.19 1.95 -39.71
N ARG A 128 -10.43 2.47 -39.68
CA ARG A 128 -11.09 2.85 -38.42
C ARG A 128 -11.74 1.71 -37.63
N ARG A 129 -11.80 0.48 -38.16
CA ARG A 129 -12.42 -0.67 -37.46
C ARG A 129 -11.45 -1.56 -36.69
N VAL A 130 -10.16 -1.60 -37.05
CA VAL A 130 -9.22 -2.53 -36.40
C VAL A 130 -8.66 -1.98 -35.07
N ALA A 131 -8.64 -0.66 -34.89
CA ALA A 131 -8.18 -0.03 -33.64
C ALA A 131 -9.18 -0.17 -32.47
N ALA A 132 -10.47 -0.37 -32.74
CA ALA A 132 -11.48 -0.52 -31.70
C ALA A 132 -11.49 -1.93 -31.06
N GLU A 133 -11.11 -2.97 -31.83
CA GLU A 133 -11.04 -4.35 -31.31
C GLU A 133 -9.79 -4.63 -30.47
N ALA A 134 -8.66 -3.95 -30.74
CA ALA A 134 -7.43 -4.13 -29.97
C ALA A 134 -7.56 -3.59 -28.52
N LEU A 135 -8.23 -2.45 -28.33
CA LEU A 135 -8.47 -1.87 -27.00
C LEU A 135 -9.47 -2.68 -26.17
N ALA A 136 -10.41 -3.39 -26.80
CA ALA A 136 -11.35 -4.25 -26.10
C ALA A 136 -10.67 -5.54 -25.56
N ARG A 137 -9.72 -6.12 -26.31
CA ARG A 137 -8.96 -7.30 -25.85
C ARG A 137 -7.97 -6.99 -24.73
N GLU A 138 -7.37 -5.80 -24.72
CA GLU A 138 -6.42 -5.38 -23.66
C GLU A 138 -7.13 -5.24 -22.30
N ARG A 139 -8.36 -4.71 -22.29
CA ARG A 139 -9.12 -4.49 -21.05
C ARG A 139 -9.59 -5.79 -20.40
N SER A 140 -9.98 -6.78 -21.20
CA SER A 140 -10.36 -8.11 -20.69
C SER A 140 -9.20 -8.90 -20.09
N ARG A 141 -7.96 -8.64 -20.54
CA ARG A 141 -6.75 -9.32 -20.03
C ARG A 141 -6.32 -8.80 -18.65
N MET A 142 -6.58 -7.53 -18.35
CA MET A 142 -6.24 -6.95 -17.04
C MET A 142 -7.22 -7.32 -15.92
N VAL A 143 -8.47 -7.68 -16.23
CA VAL A 143 -9.44 -8.13 -15.21
C VAL A 143 -9.22 -9.61 -14.86
N ALA A 144 -8.93 -10.47 -15.85
CA ALA A 144 -8.67 -11.89 -15.61
C ALA A 144 -7.36 -12.18 -14.85
N SER A 145 -6.42 -11.23 -14.78
CA SER A 145 -5.14 -11.44 -14.09
C SER A 145 -5.20 -11.17 -12.57
N ARG A 146 -6.33 -10.69 -12.03
CA ARG A 146 -6.45 -10.35 -10.59
C ARG A 146 -7.16 -11.41 -9.74
N GLU A 147 -7.74 -12.44 -10.36
CA GLU A 147 -8.46 -13.52 -9.66
C GLU A 147 -7.61 -14.80 -9.49
N GLY A 148 -6.44 -14.90 -10.12
CA GLY A 148 -5.57 -16.09 -10.05
C GLY A 148 -4.65 -16.17 -8.81
N GLY A 149 -4.72 -15.19 -7.91
CA GLY A 149 -3.96 -15.16 -6.66
C GLY A 149 -4.57 -16.02 -5.56
N ALA A 150 -5.16 -17.17 -5.90
CA ALA A 150 -5.53 -18.17 -4.91
C ALA A 150 -4.23 -18.69 -4.28
N VAL A 151 -3.97 -18.18 -3.08
CA VAL A 151 -2.92 -18.61 -2.16
C VAL A 151 -2.90 -20.13 -2.14
N ARG A 152 -1.94 -20.75 -2.84
CA ARG A 152 -1.65 -22.19 -2.78
C ARG A 152 -1.00 -22.51 -1.42
N VAL A 153 -1.78 -22.41 -0.34
CA VAL A 153 -1.40 -22.82 1.02
C VAL A 153 -2.27 -24.01 1.46
N ALA A 154 -2.58 -24.91 0.53
CA ALA A 154 -3.48 -26.04 0.78
C ALA A 154 -2.89 -27.37 0.28
N LYS A 155 -1.61 -27.65 0.56
CA LYS A 155 -1.05 -29.00 0.31
C LYS A 155 -0.44 -29.70 1.50
N ASN A 156 -0.23 -29.02 2.63
CA ASN A 156 0.32 -29.63 3.84
C ASN A 156 -0.49 -29.24 5.08
N ILE A 157 -1.79 -29.50 5.05
CA ILE A 157 -2.57 -29.55 6.30
C ILE A 157 -2.66 -31.04 6.64
N PRO A 158 -1.98 -31.52 7.70
CA PRO A 158 -2.13 -32.89 8.18
C PRO A 158 -3.61 -33.17 8.43
N ALA A 159 -4.12 -34.28 7.92
CA ALA A 159 -5.53 -34.64 8.06
C ALA A 159 -5.92 -34.93 9.53
N GLU A 160 -4.92 -35.23 10.37
CA GLU A 160 -5.12 -35.51 11.79
C GLU A 160 -4.45 -34.42 12.64
N PRO A 161 -5.19 -33.86 13.62
CA PRO A 161 -4.60 -32.93 14.57
C PRO A 161 -3.51 -33.64 15.38
N PRO A 162 -2.40 -32.96 15.72
CA PRO A 162 -1.38 -33.52 16.59
C PRO A 162 -2.01 -34.11 17.87
N PRO A 163 -1.54 -35.27 18.37
CA PRO A 163 -2.14 -35.96 19.52
C PRO A 163 -2.15 -35.09 20.78
N GLU A 164 -1.23 -34.12 20.88
CA GLU A 164 -1.18 -33.13 21.95
C GLU A 164 -2.44 -32.24 22.00
N LEU A 165 -3.06 -31.93 20.84
CA LEU A 165 -4.28 -31.13 20.77
C LEU A 165 -5.54 -31.95 21.07
N ALA A 166 -5.51 -33.24 20.77
CA ALA A 166 -6.60 -34.16 21.10
C ALA A 166 -6.65 -34.47 22.61
N ALA A 167 -5.51 -34.41 23.30
CA ALA A 167 -5.40 -34.71 24.73
C ALA A 167 -5.84 -33.56 25.66
N ALA A 168 -5.90 -32.31 25.17
CA ALA A 168 -6.22 -31.13 25.98
C ALA A 168 -7.14 -30.13 25.23
N PRO A 169 -8.41 -30.49 24.94
CA PRO A 169 -9.34 -29.62 24.23
C PRO A 169 -9.65 -28.30 24.96
N GLU A 170 -9.53 -28.29 26.28
CA GLU A 170 -9.75 -27.11 27.13
C GLU A 170 -8.75 -25.97 26.88
N LEU A 171 -7.55 -26.26 26.34
CA LEU A 171 -6.52 -25.24 26.08
C LEU A 171 -6.94 -24.20 25.03
N PHE A 172 -7.94 -24.54 24.20
CA PHE A 172 -8.49 -23.65 23.19
C PHE A 172 -9.67 -22.82 23.68
N MET A 173 -10.38 -23.27 24.72
CA MET A 173 -11.57 -22.59 25.26
C MET A 173 -11.23 -21.23 25.91
N GLU A 174 -9.98 -21.05 26.36
CA GLU A 174 -9.53 -19.81 26.99
C GLU A 174 -8.99 -18.76 25.99
N LEU A 175 -8.92 -19.07 24.70
CA LEU A 175 -8.44 -18.12 23.70
C LEU A 175 -9.46 -16.98 23.54
N PRO A 176 -9.09 -15.71 23.79
CA PRO A 176 -9.99 -14.56 23.67
C PRO A 176 -10.61 -14.41 22.27
N ILE A 177 -10.00 -15.02 21.26
CA ILE A 177 -10.50 -15.07 19.89
C ILE A 177 -11.82 -15.84 19.81
N LEU A 178 -11.96 -16.99 20.48
CA LEU A 178 -13.20 -17.77 20.46
C LEU A 178 -14.34 -17.04 21.21
N ARG A 179 -14.01 -16.38 22.32
CA ARG A 179 -14.97 -15.58 23.11
C ARG A 179 -15.52 -14.36 22.36
N ASN A 180 -14.85 -13.91 21.30
CA ASN A 180 -15.32 -12.81 20.45
C ASN A 180 -15.91 -13.31 19.12
N LEU A 181 -15.85 -14.61 18.80
CA LEU A 181 -16.51 -15.18 17.62
C LEU A 181 -18.03 -15.26 17.80
N GLU A 182 -18.55 -15.48 19.01
CA GLU A 182 -19.99 -15.32 19.32
C GLU A 182 -20.49 -13.90 19.02
N LYS A 183 -19.64 -12.88 19.25
CA LYS A 183 -20.00 -11.49 18.90
C LYS A 183 -20.07 -11.25 17.40
N LEU A 184 -19.52 -12.15 16.59
CA LEU A 184 -19.60 -12.11 15.14
C LEU A 184 -20.84 -12.83 14.59
N GLU A 185 -21.62 -13.57 15.39
CA GLU A 185 -22.87 -14.18 14.92
C GLU A 185 -23.94 -13.13 14.56
N HIS A 186 -23.82 -11.91 15.10
CA HIS A 186 -24.68 -10.78 14.74
C HIS A 186 -24.19 -9.99 13.52
N PHE A 187 -23.17 -10.43 12.79
CA PHE A 187 -22.70 -9.72 11.59
C PHE A 187 -23.76 -9.67 10.47
N GLU A 188 -24.69 -10.64 10.41
CA GLU A 188 -25.77 -10.61 9.42
C GLU A 188 -26.73 -9.42 9.64
N ALA A 189 -26.97 -9.01 10.89
CA ALA A 189 -27.79 -7.85 11.20
C ALA A 189 -27.16 -6.53 10.71
N ILE A 190 -25.83 -6.49 10.56
CA ILE A 190 -25.12 -5.32 10.02
C ILE A 190 -25.18 -5.31 8.48
N ARG A 191 -25.26 -6.47 7.82
CA ARG A 191 -25.37 -6.54 6.35
C ARG A 191 -26.75 -6.18 5.81
N THR A 192 -27.83 -6.38 6.57
CA THR A 192 -29.19 -6.04 6.11
C THR A 192 -29.55 -4.56 6.28
N THR A 193 -28.72 -3.77 6.98
CA THR A 193 -28.92 -2.32 7.13
C THR A 193 -28.20 -1.48 6.06
N THR A 194 -27.68 -2.12 4.99
CA THR A 194 -27.14 -1.37 3.85
C THR A 194 -28.25 -0.67 3.09
N LEU A 195 -28.37 0.64 3.33
CA LEU A 195 -28.55 1.67 2.30
C LEU A 195 -29.87 1.67 1.51
N ASP A 196 -31.01 1.76 2.18
CA ASP A 196 -32.26 2.23 1.54
C ASP A 196 -33.01 3.33 2.33
N ASP A 197 -32.27 4.22 3.00
CA ASP A 197 -32.84 5.46 3.55
C ASP A 197 -32.49 6.65 2.65
N GLY A 198 -32.92 6.54 1.39
CA GLY A 198 -33.07 7.67 0.46
C GLY A 198 -34.43 8.34 0.63
N GLY A 199 -34.75 8.81 1.85
CA GLY A 199 -36.01 9.50 2.16
C GLY A 199 -35.81 11.00 2.39
N ALA A 200 -36.15 11.81 1.40
CA ALA A 200 -36.12 13.26 1.42
C ALA A 200 -36.83 13.87 2.65
N GLN A 201 -36.07 14.50 3.56
CA GLN A 201 -36.62 15.49 4.48
C GLN A 201 -36.41 16.89 3.90
N SER A 202 -37.46 17.33 3.21
CA SER A 202 -37.74 18.71 2.84
C SER A 202 -38.08 19.49 4.10
N ASN A 203 -37.22 20.42 4.51
CA ASN A 203 -37.57 21.45 5.49
C ASN A 203 -37.94 22.74 4.78
N GLY A 204 -39.18 23.17 5.01
CA GLY A 204 -39.60 24.57 4.89
C GLY A 204 -39.16 25.39 6.09
#